data_AF-A0A4Y2JE05-F1
#
_entry.id   AF-A0A4Y2JE05-F1
#
_cell.length_a   1.000
_cell.length_b   1.000
_cell.length_c   1.000
_cell.angle_alpha   90.00
_cell.angle_beta   90.00
_cell.angle_gamma   90.00
#
_symmetry.space_group_name_H-M   'P 1'
#
loop_
_entity.id
_entity.type
_entity.pdbx_description
1 polymer ?
#
loop_
_entity_poly.entity_id
_entity_poly.type
_entity_poly.pdbx_seq_one_letter_code
_entity_poly.pdbx_strand_id
1 'polypeptide(L)'
;MKSFIELLKKALQKANICVQEAVEDADLTIVNTAISVAPQYDYVRVVGEDIDLLVLLTALASTHSNVFFQKCGRGKTPDSYYSTTSINHKFSNELLFIHAISGCDITSALFGQSKNKFISLFLKHEELFNRAETLLNPQATTEQVAEAGEKVLVALYGGDPATQNLDDHSFVKAAAKTKFNLARLPPTTDAAQLHAMRSYHQVQTWLGNEKNLLKWGWMHTPSGLFPKKSEKDPAPESLLQFISCTSKKGCTNACGCRKTGLHCFLLCKHCIGQSCENPMPVILDNEFEEGDAPAPIDMVDEQQECEDIE
;
A
#
# COMPACT_ATOMS: atom_id res chain seq x y z
N MET A 1 12.03 28.61 2.05
CA MET A 1 11.31 27.85 1.00
C MET A 1 10.48 28.76 0.09
N LYS A 2 9.51 29.54 0.61
CA LYS A 2 8.69 30.46 -0.21
C LYS A 2 9.51 31.41 -1.10
N SER A 3 10.57 32.02 -0.57
CA SER A 3 11.43 32.92 -1.36
C SER A 3 12.18 32.21 -2.49
N PHE A 4 12.51 30.92 -2.34
CA PHE A 4 13.19 30.15 -3.39
C PHE A 4 12.22 29.78 -4.52
N ILE A 5 11.01 29.32 -4.18
CA ILE A 5 9.96 28.99 -5.15
C ILE A 5 9.64 30.21 -6.02
N GLU A 6 9.46 31.38 -5.40
CA GLU A 6 9.22 32.64 -6.11
C GLU A 6 10.38 33.05 -7.04
N LEU A 7 11.63 32.86 -6.62
CA LEU A 7 12.80 33.15 -7.45
C LEU A 7 12.89 32.19 -8.64
N LEU A 8 12.68 30.89 -8.41
CA LEU A 8 12.71 29.87 -9.45
C LEU A 8 11.60 30.10 -10.49
N LYS A 9 10.37 30.37 -10.03
CA LYS A 9 9.23 30.72 -10.88
C LYS A 9 9.55 31.89 -11.82
N LYS A 10 10.11 32.97 -11.28
CA LYS A 10 10.52 34.14 -12.08
C LYS A 10 11.62 33.79 -13.09
N ALA A 11 12.59 32.97 -12.69
CA ALA A 11 13.66 32.54 -13.58
C ALA A 11 13.13 31.71 -14.78
N LEU A 12 12.23 30.76 -14.51
CA LEU A 12 11.58 29.94 -15.54
C LEU A 12 10.70 30.78 -16.47
N GLN A 13 9.88 31.67 -15.92
CA GLN A 13 9.05 32.59 -16.70
C GLN A 13 9.90 33.50 -17.60
N LYS A 14 11.05 33.98 -17.12
CA LYS A 14 12.00 34.76 -17.93
C LYS A 14 12.61 33.94 -19.07
N ALA A 15 12.69 32.63 -18.92
CA ALA A 15 13.09 31.69 -19.97
C ALA A 15 11.92 31.26 -20.89
N ASN A 16 10.77 31.95 -20.82
CA ASN A 16 9.54 31.64 -21.56
C ASN A 16 8.95 30.25 -21.24
N ILE A 17 9.24 29.72 -20.04
CA ILE A 17 8.63 28.48 -19.56
C ILE A 17 7.37 28.84 -18.77
N CYS A 18 6.24 28.24 -19.13
CA CYS A 18 5.00 28.36 -18.36
C CYS A 18 5.18 27.66 -17.01
N VAL A 19 4.79 28.32 -15.92
CA VAL A 19 4.92 27.78 -14.56
C VAL A 19 3.54 27.72 -13.92
N GLN A 20 3.19 26.53 -13.43
CA GLN A 20 2.05 26.31 -12.56
C GLN A 20 2.56 25.91 -11.17
N GLU A 21 1.87 26.36 -10.14
CA GLU A 21 2.20 26.08 -8.74
C GLU A 21 1.05 25.29 -8.13
N ALA A 22 1.32 24.06 -7.71
CA ALA A 22 0.33 23.23 -7.02
C ALA A 22 0.08 23.77 -5.60
N VAL A 23 -1.17 23.71 -5.16
CA VAL A 23 -1.55 24.12 -3.80
C VAL A 23 -1.13 23.06 -2.77
N GLU A 24 -1.17 21.80 -3.16
CA GLU A 24 -0.82 20.63 -2.35
C GLU A 24 0.22 19.78 -3.10
N ASP A 25 -0.09 18.51 -3.33
CA ASP A 25 0.71 17.61 -4.15
C ASP A 25 0.68 18.02 -5.63
N ALA A 26 1.84 17.90 -6.29
CA ALA A 26 2.01 18.28 -7.69
C ALA A 26 1.74 17.12 -8.66
N ASP A 27 1.79 15.87 -8.21
CA ASP A 27 1.77 14.71 -9.10
C ASP A 27 0.51 14.65 -9.95
N LEU A 28 -0.67 14.76 -9.30
CA LEU A 28 -1.94 14.79 -10.02
C LEU A 28 -2.02 15.99 -10.99
N THR A 29 -1.49 17.15 -10.61
CA THR A 29 -1.49 18.36 -11.45
C THR A 29 -0.64 18.16 -12.70
N ILE A 30 0.54 17.54 -12.56
CA ILE A 30 1.44 17.22 -13.67
C ILE A 30 0.76 16.24 -14.63
N VAL A 31 0.17 15.17 -14.11
CA VAL A 31 -0.52 14.14 -14.90
C VAL A 31 -1.71 14.72 -15.66
N ASN A 32 -2.59 15.45 -14.97
CA ASN A 32 -3.75 16.08 -15.59
C ASN A 32 -3.36 17.12 -16.65
N THR A 33 -2.26 17.86 -16.42
CA THR A 33 -1.73 18.79 -17.42
C THR A 33 -1.32 18.02 -18.68
N ALA A 34 -0.54 16.94 -18.53
CA ALA A 34 -0.11 16.11 -19.65
C ALA A 34 -1.30 15.54 -20.44
N ILE A 35 -2.30 15.00 -19.75
CA ILE A 35 -3.55 14.50 -20.36
C ILE A 35 -4.27 15.62 -21.12
N SER A 36 -4.41 16.81 -20.51
CA SER A 36 -5.16 17.92 -21.11
C SER A 36 -4.54 18.46 -22.40
N VAL A 37 -3.20 18.43 -22.50
CA VAL A 37 -2.49 18.92 -23.68
C VAL A 37 -2.24 17.83 -24.72
N ALA A 38 -2.34 16.55 -24.35
CA ALA A 38 -2.10 15.42 -25.26
C ALA A 38 -2.80 15.52 -26.62
N PRO A 39 -4.07 15.97 -26.75
CA PRO A 39 -4.72 16.09 -28.05
C PRO A 39 -4.12 17.15 -28.98
N GLN A 40 -3.28 18.07 -28.46
CA GLN A 40 -2.74 19.21 -29.19
C GLN A 40 -1.32 18.98 -29.72
N TYR A 41 -0.69 17.87 -29.34
CA TYR A 41 0.71 17.59 -29.66
C TYR A 41 0.88 16.15 -30.13
N ASP A 42 1.83 15.94 -31.05
CA ASP A 42 2.16 14.58 -31.52
C ASP A 42 2.74 13.72 -30.39
N TYR A 43 3.46 14.34 -29.45
CA TYR A 43 4.06 13.68 -28.29
C TYR A 43 4.04 14.60 -27.08
N VAL A 44 3.68 14.05 -25.91
CA VAL A 44 3.75 14.72 -24.61
C VAL A 44 4.64 13.92 -23.68
N ARG A 45 5.55 14.62 -23.01
CA ARG A 45 6.52 14.00 -22.11
C ARG A 45 6.39 14.57 -20.70
N VAL A 46 6.18 13.68 -19.73
CA VAL A 46 6.26 13.98 -18.30
C VAL A 46 7.64 13.59 -17.82
N VAL A 47 8.40 14.56 -17.32
CA VAL A 47 9.78 14.34 -16.86
C VAL A 47 9.81 14.39 -15.35
N GLY A 48 10.30 13.34 -14.70
CA GLY A 48 10.37 13.28 -13.24
C GLY A 48 11.24 12.12 -12.73
N GLU A 49 11.68 12.20 -11.48
CA GLU A 49 12.36 11.07 -10.82
C GLU A 49 11.37 10.15 -10.09
N ASP A 50 10.20 10.69 -9.72
CA ASP A 50 9.19 9.99 -8.94
C ASP A 50 8.44 8.94 -9.78
N ILE A 51 8.31 7.74 -9.25
CA ILE A 51 7.58 6.65 -9.90
C ILE A 51 6.07 6.80 -9.68
N ASP A 52 5.64 7.58 -8.70
CA ASP A 52 4.21 7.83 -8.45
C ASP A 52 3.57 8.52 -9.66
N LEU A 53 4.31 9.38 -10.37
CA LEU A 53 3.92 9.94 -11.68
C LEU A 53 3.65 8.85 -12.74
N LEU A 54 4.51 7.83 -12.83
CA LEU A 54 4.31 6.74 -13.78
C LEU A 54 3.06 5.93 -13.44
N VAL A 55 2.85 5.64 -12.16
CA VAL A 55 1.67 4.90 -11.68
C VAL A 55 0.38 5.66 -12.01
N LEU A 56 0.35 6.97 -11.74
CA LEU A 56 -0.81 7.82 -12.05
C LEU A 56 -1.01 7.98 -13.56
N LEU A 57 0.05 8.12 -14.35
CA LEU A 57 -0.04 8.17 -15.80
C LEU A 57 -0.62 6.88 -16.38
N THR A 58 -0.16 5.71 -15.91
CA THR A 58 -0.72 4.45 -16.40
C THR A 58 -2.20 4.32 -16.05
N ALA A 59 -2.60 4.70 -14.84
CA ALA A 59 -4.00 4.62 -14.47
C ALA A 59 -4.89 5.63 -15.22
N LEU A 60 -4.49 6.92 -15.27
CA LEU A 60 -5.35 8.02 -15.73
C LEU A 60 -5.20 8.33 -17.22
N ALA A 61 -4.07 8.00 -17.83
CA ALA A 61 -3.75 8.31 -19.22
C ALA A 61 -3.63 7.07 -20.12
N SER A 62 -4.12 5.90 -19.69
CA SER A 62 -4.02 4.63 -20.45
C SER A 62 -4.57 4.69 -21.88
N THR A 63 -5.50 5.59 -22.17
CA THR A 63 -6.06 5.80 -23.52
C THR A 63 -5.21 6.73 -24.41
N HIS A 64 -4.19 7.39 -23.87
CA HIS A 64 -3.35 8.34 -24.58
C HIS A 64 -2.02 7.65 -24.96
N SER A 65 -1.91 7.23 -26.21
CA SER A 65 -0.71 6.56 -26.75
C SER A 65 0.46 7.51 -26.99
N ASN A 66 0.21 8.82 -26.98
CA ASN A 66 1.22 9.85 -27.22
C ASN A 66 1.79 10.48 -25.94
N VAL A 67 1.45 9.96 -24.76
CA VAL A 67 1.95 10.43 -23.47
C VAL A 67 3.01 9.47 -22.93
N PHE A 68 4.16 10.00 -22.54
CA PHE A 68 5.30 9.22 -22.06
C PHE A 68 5.86 9.79 -20.77
N PHE A 69 6.32 8.92 -19.89
CA PHE A 69 7.11 9.28 -18.72
C PHE A 69 8.60 9.10 -19.01
N GLN A 70 9.39 10.16 -18.76
CA GLN A 70 10.85 10.11 -18.81
C GLN A 70 11.39 10.19 -17.38
N LYS A 71 12.05 9.11 -16.97
CA LYS A 71 12.85 9.08 -15.77
C LYS A 71 14.27 9.53 -16.08
N CYS A 72 14.68 10.64 -15.48
CA CYS A 72 16.04 11.13 -15.63
C CYS A 72 17.06 10.13 -15.05
N GLY A 73 18.05 9.78 -15.86
CA GLY A 73 19.19 8.98 -15.45
C GLY A 73 20.09 9.75 -14.47
N ARG A 74 20.82 9.01 -13.63
CA ARG A 74 21.80 9.61 -12.70
C ARG A 74 23.21 9.18 -13.09
N GLY A 75 24.11 10.16 -13.19
CA GLY A 75 25.53 9.92 -13.47
C GLY A 75 25.75 9.37 -14.88
N LYS A 76 26.09 8.08 -14.98
CA LYS A 76 26.32 7.38 -16.27
C LYS A 76 25.10 6.60 -16.76
N THR A 77 24.07 6.47 -15.94
CA THR A 77 22.85 5.78 -16.33
C THR A 77 22.06 6.67 -17.28
N PRO A 78 21.64 6.17 -18.45
CA PRO A 78 20.82 6.94 -19.38
C PRO A 78 19.41 7.17 -18.81
N ASP A 79 18.68 8.08 -19.44
CA ASP A 79 17.26 8.26 -19.17
C ASP A 79 16.48 7.00 -19.55
N SER A 80 15.40 6.73 -18.82
CA SER A 80 14.47 5.65 -19.13
C SER A 80 13.13 6.23 -19.55
N TYR A 81 12.49 5.57 -20.50
CA TYR A 81 11.22 6.01 -21.10
C TYR A 81 10.15 4.95 -20.89
N TYR A 82 8.96 5.40 -20.52
CA TYR A 82 7.83 4.52 -20.25
C TYR A 82 6.59 5.08 -20.94
N SER A 83 5.88 4.21 -21.64
CA SER A 83 4.54 4.50 -22.14
C SER A 83 3.53 4.43 -20.99
N THR A 84 2.33 4.98 -21.21
CA THR A 84 1.19 4.80 -20.31
C THR A 84 0.79 3.33 -20.13
N THR A 85 1.20 2.43 -21.02
CA THR A 85 0.90 0.98 -20.97
C THR A 85 2.03 0.14 -20.37
N SER A 86 3.11 0.76 -19.88
CA SER A 86 4.30 0.06 -19.38
C SER A 86 4.05 -0.72 -18.07
N ILE A 87 3.03 -0.35 -17.28
CA ILE A 87 2.61 -1.11 -16.09
C ILE A 87 1.51 -2.10 -16.49
N ASN A 88 1.68 -3.37 -16.10
CA ASN A 88 0.85 -4.55 -16.36
C ASN A 88 -0.61 -4.28 -16.79
N HIS A 89 -0.96 -4.75 -17.99
CA HIS A 89 -2.28 -4.59 -18.63
C HIS A 89 -3.47 -5.19 -17.86
N LYS A 90 -3.22 -6.01 -16.83
CA LYS A 90 -4.28 -6.61 -16.00
C LYS A 90 -4.95 -5.63 -15.03
N PHE A 91 -4.32 -4.48 -14.76
CA PHE A 91 -4.87 -3.46 -13.88
C PHE A 91 -5.25 -2.25 -14.70
N SER A 92 -6.49 -1.78 -14.54
CA SER A 92 -6.93 -0.49 -15.04
C SER A 92 -6.87 0.51 -13.89
N ASN A 93 -7.99 1.15 -13.56
CA ASN A 93 -8.09 2.09 -12.45
C ASN A 93 -7.82 1.44 -11.09
N GLU A 94 -7.86 0.10 -10.96
CA GLU A 94 -7.51 -0.60 -9.72
C GLU A 94 -6.07 -0.32 -9.28
N LEU A 95 -5.19 0.05 -10.22
CA LEU A 95 -3.83 0.46 -9.92
C LEU A 95 -3.80 1.67 -8.95
N LEU A 96 -4.73 2.62 -9.09
CA LEU A 96 -4.87 3.76 -8.15
C LEU A 96 -5.14 3.26 -6.75
N PHE A 97 -6.07 2.33 -6.60
CA PHE A 97 -6.40 1.76 -5.29
C PHE A 97 -5.22 0.99 -4.72
N ILE A 98 -4.60 0.09 -5.49
CA ILE A 98 -3.43 -0.69 -5.06
C ILE A 98 -2.31 0.25 -4.62
N HIS A 99 -2.08 1.33 -5.36
CA HIS A 99 -1.07 2.32 -5.04
C HIS A 99 -1.40 3.07 -3.73
N ALA A 100 -2.63 3.55 -3.56
CA ALA A 100 -3.07 4.27 -2.35
C ALA A 100 -3.12 3.38 -1.09
N ILE A 101 -3.53 2.11 -1.21
CA ILE A 101 -3.66 1.20 -0.04
C ILE A 101 -2.31 0.62 0.38
N SER A 102 -1.38 0.46 -0.56
CA SER A 102 0.00 0.05 -0.25
C SER A 102 0.85 1.17 0.35
N GLY A 103 0.39 2.42 0.26
CA GLY A 103 1.01 3.62 0.81
C GLY A 103 1.63 4.50 -0.27
N CYS A 104 1.30 5.78 -0.29
CA CYS A 104 1.84 6.83 -1.17
C CYS A 104 2.21 8.05 -0.32
N ASP A 105 2.53 9.19 -0.93
CA ASP A 105 2.87 10.41 -0.19
C ASP A 105 1.82 10.82 0.86
N ILE A 106 0.54 10.56 0.60
CA ILE A 106 -0.58 10.94 1.47
C ILE A 106 -1.02 9.80 2.40
N THR A 107 -0.69 8.54 2.09
CA THR A 107 -1.18 7.37 2.84
C THR A 107 -0.04 6.54 3.40
N SER A 108 -0.20 6.04 4.64
CA SER A 108 0.84 5.26 5.30
C SER A 108 1.15 3.94 4.57
N ALA A 109 2.42 3.56 4.54
CA ALA A 109 2.83 2.22 4.12
C ALA A 109 2.79 1.23 5.30
N LEU A 110 2.43 -0.03 5.01
CA LEU A 110 2.46 -1.11 6.00
C LEU A 110 3.86 -1.72 6.10
N PHE A 111 4.39 -1.85 7.31
CA PHE A 111 5.76 -2.31 7.52
C PHE A 111 5.97 -3.74 6.97
N GLY A 112 6.98 -3.89 6.10
CA GLY A 112 7.32 -5.17 5.48
C GLY A 112 6.33 -5.64 4.40
N GLN A 113 5.41 -4.77 3.95
CA GLN A 113 4.50 -5.05 2.84
C GLN A 113 4.86 -4.13 1.67
N SER A 114 5.46 -4.69 0.61
CA SER A 114 5.84 -3.92 -0.58
C SER A 114 4.66 -3.77 -1.54
N LYS A 115 4.69 -2.74 -2.40
CA LYS A 115 3.71 -2.57 -3.50
C LYS A 115 3.60 -3.81 -4.38
N ASN A 116 4.73 -4.44 -4.70
CA ASN A 116 4.77 -5.70 -5.45
C ASN A 116 4.00 -6.83 -4.76
N LYS A 117 4.00 -6.88 -3.43
CA LYS A 117 3.22 -7.87 -2.69
C LYS A 117 1.72 -7.66 -2.86
N PHE A 118 1.25 -6.42 -2.91
CA PHE A 118 -0.15 -6.12 -3.25
C PHE A 118 -0.45 -6.52 -4.70
N ILE A 119 0.40 -6.17 -5.66
CA ILE A 119 0.22 -6.59 -7.06
C ILE A 119 0.11 -8.12 -7.16
N SER A 120 1.03 -8.85 -6.54
CA SER A 120 0.98 -10.31 -6.49
C SER A 120 -0.28 -10.84 -5.79
N LEU A 121 -0.77 -10.16 -4.76
CA LEU A 121 -2.00 -10.54 -4.05
C LEU A 121 -3.21 -10.44 -4.98
N PHE A 122 -3.39 -9.32 -5.68
CA PHE A 122 -4.52 -9.15 -6.61
C PHE A 122 -4.43 -10.09 -7.80
N LEU A 123 -3.22 -10.39 -8.31
CA LEU A 123 -3.04 -11.36 -9.38
C LEU A 123 -3.40 -12.80 -8.97
N LYS A 124 -3.32 -13.13 -7.68
CA LYS A 124 -3.64 -14.47 -7.14
C LYS A 124 -5.11 -14.60 -6.72
N HIS A 125 -5.74 -13.50 -6.34
CA HIS A 125 -7.06 -13.45 -5.73
C HIS A 125 -7.97 -12.51 -6.51
N GLU A 126 -8.58 -13.02 -7.59
CA GLU A 126 -9.45 -12.24 -8.48
C GLU A 126 -10.66 -11.67 -7.72
N GLU A 127 -11.10 -12.30 -6.63
CA GLU A 127 -12.18 -11.80 -5.78
C GLU A 127 -11.89 -10.43 -5.14
N LEU A 128 -10.61 -10.03 -5.04
CA LEU A 128 -10.22 -8.73 -4.50
C LEU A 128 -10.50 -7.58 -5.47
N PHE A 129 -10.68 -7.84 -6.77
CA PHE A 129 -11.05 -6.80 -7.74
C PHE A 129 -12.43 -6.21 -7.40
N ASN A 130 -13.40 -7.02 -6.95
CA ASN A 130 -14.70 -6.51 -6.47
C ASN A 130 -14.55 -5.54 -5.28
N ARG A 131 -13.49 -5.71 -4.47
CA ARG A 131 -13.17 -4.77 -3.38
C ARG A 131 -12.58 -3.48 -3.96
N ALA A 132 -11.68 -3.58 -4.94
CA ALA A 132 -11.17 -2.40 -5.65
C ALA A 132 -12.28 -1.59 -6.30
N GLU A 133 -13.25 -2.24 -6.96
CA GLU A 133 -14.43 -1.58 -7.56
C GLU A 133 -15.22 -0.75 -6.53
N THR A 134 -15.37 -1.27 -5.30
CA THR A 134 -16.02 -0.54 -4.21
C THR A 134 -15.27 0.76 -3.89
N LEU A 135 -13.94 0.73 -3.89
CA LEU A 135 -13.14 1.93 -3.62
C LEU A 135 -13.02 2.88 -4.81
N LEU A 136 -13.22 2.39 -6.02
CA LEU A 136 -13.32 3.22 -7.22
C LEU A 136 -14.67 3.93 -7.32
N ASN A 137 -15.73 3.35 -6.72
CA ASN A 137 -17.07 3.92 -6.76
C ASN A 137 -17.19 5.23 -5.95
N PRO A 138 -17.51 6.37 -6.60
CA PRO A 138 -17.68 7.65 -5.90
C PRO A 138 -18.90 7.69 -4.97
N GLN A 139 -19.84 6.76 -5.07
CA GLN A 139 -21.02 6.70 -4.20
C GLN A 139 -20.86 5.69 -3.06
N ALA A 140 -19.69 5.08 -2.90
CA ALA A 140 -19.44 4.16 -1.81
C ALA A 140 -19.57 4.85 -0.44
N THR A 141 -20.20 4.14 0.49
CA THR A 141 -20.34 4.57 1.88
C THR A 141 -19.04 4.33 2.66
N THR A 142 -18.91 4.99 3.81
CA THR A 142 -17.76 4.80 4.70
C THR A 142 -17.64 3.35 5.17
N GLU A 143 -18.77 2.68 5.40
CA GLU A 143 -18.84 1.29 5.86
C GLU A 143 -18.38 0.33 4.77
N GLN A 144 -18.85 0.51 3.54
CA GLN A 144 -18.44 -0.31 2.39
C GLN A 144 -16.94 -0.19 2.12
N VAL A 145 -16.40 1.03 2.18
CA VAL A 145 -14.96 1.27 1.99
C VAL A 145 -14.13 0.66 3.11
N ALA A 146 -14.57 0.84 4.36
CA ALA A 146 -13.90 0.29 5.53
C ALA A 146 -13.84 -1.24 5.44
N GLU A 147 -14.97 -1.88 5.16
CA GLU A 147 -15.06 -3.33 4.99
C GLU A 147 -14.18 -3.81 3.83
N ALA A 148 -14.31 -3.19 2.66
CA ALA A 148 -13.57 -3.61 1.48
C ALA A 148 -12.04 -3.52 1.67
N GLY A 149 -11.56 -2.42 2.24
CA GLY A 149 -10.14 -2.25 2.54
C GLY A 149 -9.64 -3.17 3.65
N GLU A 150 -10.43 -3.40 4.71
CA GLU A 150 -10.09 -4.39 5.74
C GLU A 150 -9.91 -5.78 5.12
N LYS A 151 -10.83 -6.22 4.26
CA LYS A 151 -10.74 -7.54 3.62
C LYS A 151 -9.49 -7.69 2.74
N VAL A 152 -9.07 -6.64 2.03
CA VAL A 152 -7.80 -6.65 1.28
C VAL A 152 -6.61 -6.84 2.22
N LEU A 153 -6.63 -6.20 3.40
CA LEU A 153 -5.58 -6.38 4.40
C LEU A 153 -5.63 -7.76 5.08
N VAL A 154 -6.82 -8.32 5.33
CA VAL A 154 -6.95 -9.71 5.81
C VAL A 154 -6.22 -10.67 4.85
N ALA A 155 -6.49 -10.55 3.55
CA ALA A 155 -5.83 -11.36 2.52
C ALA A 155 -4.31 -11.11 2.48
N LEU A 156 -3.86 -9.87 2.59
CA LEU A 156 -2.43 -9.50 2.61
C LEU A 156 -1.65 -10.17 3.76
N TYR A 157 -2.29 -10.30 4.93
CA TYR A 157 -1.74 -10.97 6.11
C TYR A 157 -2.05 -12.47 6.13
N GLY A 158 -2.61 -13.02 5.04
CA GLY A 158 -2.83 -14.43 4.82
C GLY A 158 -4.02 -15.00 5.58
N GLY A 159 -5.00 -14.18 5.94
CA GLY A 159 -6.31 -14.63 6.38
C GLY A 159 -7.27 -14.82 5.20
N ASP A 160 -8.39 -15.48 5.45
CA ASP A 160 -9.49 -15.61 4.49
C ASP A 160 -10.39 -14.36 4.54
N PRO A 161 -10.43 -13.53 3.48
CA PRO A 161 -11.25 -12.32 3.45
C PRO A 161 -12.77 -12.61 3.52
N ALA A 162 -13.24 -13.82 3.18
CA ALA A 162 -14.66 -14.14 3.26
C ALA A 162 -15.13 -14.35 4.71
N THR A 163 -14.29 -14.95 5.55
CA THR A 163 -14.71 -15.45 6.87
C THR A 163 -14.01 -14.76 8.04
N GLN A 164 -12.88 -14.07 7.80
CA GLN A 164 -12.01 -13.56 8.86
C GLN A 164 -11.96 -12.03 8.92
N ASN A 165 -11.53 -11.54 10.09
CA ASN A 165 -11.16 -10.16 10.38
C ASN A 165 -9.66 -10.10 10.76
N LEU A 166 -9.12 -8.89 10.92
CA LEU A 166 -7.70 -8.72 11.29
C LEU A 166 -7.43 -9.05 12.76
N ASP A 167 -8.39 -8.82 13.64
CA ASP A 167 -8.20 -8.80 15.10
C ASP A 167 -7.98 -10.21 15.71
N ASP A 168 -8.55 -11.28 15.16
CA ASP A 168 -8.49 -12.60 15.80
C ASP A 168 -7.47 -13.55 15.16
N HIS A 169 -7.48 -13.69 13.83
CA HIS A 169 -6.75 -14.75 13.15
C HIS A 169 -5.37 -14.31 12.63
N SER A 170 -5.28 -13.09 12.08
CA SER A 170 -4.02 -12.58 11.50
C SER A 170 -2.94 -12.37 12.57
N PHE A 171 -3.32 -11.96 13.78
CA PHE A 171 -2.39 -11.80 14.90
C PHE A 171 -1.83 -13.12 15.41
N VAL A 172 -2.67 -14.14 15.63
CA VAL A 172 -2.23 -15.47 16.07
C VAL A 172 -1.26 -16.06 15.05
N LYS A 173 -1.58 -15.95 13.76
CA LYS A 173 -0.72 -16.43 12.67
C LYS A 173 0.60 -15.67 12.59
N ALA A 174 0.59 -14.35 12.77
CA ALA A 174 1.82 -13.55 12.80
C ALA A 174 2.70 -13.91 14.00
N ALA A 175 2.10 -14.16 15.16
CA ALA A 175 2.76 -14.53 16.40
C ALA A 175 3.29 -15.97 16.42
N ALA A 176 2.71 -16.85 15.60
CA ALA A 176 3.18 -18.24 15.39
C ALA A 176 4.49 -18.35 14.61
N LYS A 177 4.99 -17.28 13.98
CA LYS A 177 6.20 -17.32 13.15
C LYS A 177 7.46 -17.48 14.00
N THR A 178 8.37 -18.34 13.55
CA THR A 178 9.65 -18.68 14.21
C THR A 178 10.57 -17.47 14.45
N LYS A 179 10.43 -16.41 13.64
CA LYS A 179 11.08 -15.10 13.80
C LYS A 179 10.03 -14.01 14.02
N PHE A 180 9.38 -14.06 15.17
CA PHE A 180 8.40 -13.04 15.55
C PHE A 180 9.03 -11.65 15.57
N ASN A 181 8.36 -10.70 14.90
CA ASN A 181 8.73 -9.29 14.90
C ASN A 181 7.45 -8.47 15.09
N LEU A 182 7.38 -7.73 16.21
CA LEU A 182 6.24 -6.87 16.55
C LEU A 182 5.90 -5.88 15.45
N ALA A 183 6.89 -5.35 14.73
CA ALA A 183 6.66 -4.40 13.64
C ALA A 183 5.95 -5.03 12.43
N ARG A 184 5.96 -6.37 12.30
CA ARG A 184 5.30 -7.10 11.20
C ARG A 184 3.90 -7.58 11.55
N LEU A 185 3.37 -7.19 12.71
CA LEU A 185 1.99 -7.49 13.07
C LEU A 185 1.03 -6.84 12.06
N PRO A 186 -0.14 -7.47 11.82
CA PRO A 186 -1.22 -6.78 11.12
C PRO A 186 -1.65 -5.53 11.91
N PRO A 187 -2.19 -4.51 11.23
CA PRO A 187 -2.94 -3.46 11.92
C PRO A 187 -4.20 -4.06 12.56
N THR A 188 -4.70 -3.44 13.62
CA THR A 188 -6.05 -3.72 14.13
C THR A 188 -7.11 -3.40 13.08
N THR A 189 -8.30 -3.99 13.19
CA THR A 189 -9.44 -3.67 12.33
C THR A 189 -9.72 -2.15 12.27
N ASP A 190 -9.71 -1.44 13.41
CA ASP A 190 -9.96 0.02 13.43
C ASP A 190 -8.90 0.80 12.63
N ALA A 191 -7.61 0.54 12.90
CA ALA A 191 -6.52 1.14 12.14
C ALA A 191 -6.56 0.81 10.64
N ALA A 192 -6.92 -0.42 10.27
CA ALA A 192 -7.07 -0.87 8.89
C ALA A 192 -8.19 -0.14 8.17
N GLN A 193 -9.35 -0.02 8.80
CA GLN A 193 -10.51 0.69 8.26
C GLN A 193 -10.21 2.18 8.07
N LEU A 194 -9.56 2.83 9.05
CA LEU A 194 -9.13 4.23 8.91
C LEU A 194 -8.11 4.42 7.78
N HIS A 195 -7.20 3.46 7.59
CA HIS A 195 -6.26 3.46 6.46
C HIS A 195 -7.00 3.34 5.11
N ALA A 196 -7.94 2.40 5.01
CA ALA A 196 -8.78 2.22 3.83
C ALA A 196 -9.58 3.49 3.47
N MET A 197 -10.16 4.17 4.47
CA MET A 197 -10.88 5.43 4.27
C MET A 197 -9.98 6.53 3.69
N ARG A 198 -8.74 6.67 4.17
CA ARG A 198 -7.80 7.64 3.61
C ARG A 198 -7.34 7.27 2.21
N SER A 199 -7.10 5.99 1.95
CA SER A 199 -6.77 5.51 0.61
C SER A 199 -7.92 5.76 -0.37
N TYR A 200 -9.18 5.54 0.04
CA TYR A 200 -10.36 5.90 -0.74
C TYR A 200 -10.39 7.39 -1.05
N HIS A 201 -10.22 8.25 -0.04
CA HIS A 201 -10.19 9.70 -0.25
C HIS A 201 -9.15 10.09 -1.31
N GLN A 202 -7.95 9.51 -1.23
CA GLN A 202 -6.88 9.78 -2.19
C GLN A 202 -7.24 9.33 -3.61
N VAL A 203 -7.76 8.11 -3.76
CA VAL A 203 -8.23 7.59 -5.05
C VAL A 203 -9.31 8.48 -5.66
N GLN A 204 -10.28 8.90 -4.85
CA GLN A 204 -11.35 9.78 -5.30
C GLN A 204 -10.83 11.16 -5.72
N THR A 205 -9.81 11.67 -5.02
CA THR A 205 -9.13 12.93 -5.39
C THR A 205 -8.46 12.80 -6.77
N TRP A 206 -7.73 11.71 -7.02
CA TRP A 206 -7.13 11.45 -8.34
C TRP A 206 -8.16 11.30 -9.46
N LEU A 207 -9.34 10.76 -9.14
CA LEU A 207 -10.47 10.64 -10.08
C LEU A 207 -11.29 11.93 -10.22
N GLY A 208 -10.92 13.03 -9.55
CA GLY A 208 -11.60 14.33 -9.63
C GLY A 208 -12.88 14.44 -8.80
N ASN A 209 -13.11 13.52 -7.87
CA ASN A 209 -14.27 13.52 -6.98
C ASN A 209 -13.94 14.20 -5.65
N GLU A 210 -14.51 15.38 -5.41
CA GLU A 210 -14.37 16.05 -4.11
C GLU A 210 -15.04 15.24 -2.99
N LYS A 211 -14.28 15.01 -1.91
CA LYS A 211 -14.73 14.32 -0.71
C LYS A 211 -14.41 15.15 0.53
N ASN A 212 -15.28 15.08 1.54
CA ASN A 212 -15.01 15.70 2.82
C ASN A 212 -13.98 14.87 3.61
N LEU A 213 -12.74 15.35 3.66
CA LEU A 213 -11.61 14.75 4.40
C LEU A 213 -11.99 14.23 5.80
N LEU A 214 -12.80 14.98 6.55
CA LEU A 214 -13.17 14.63 7.94
C LEU A 214 -14.06 13.39 8.05
N LYS A 215 -14.73 13.00 6.96
CA LYS A 215 -15.48 11.73 6.89
C LYS A 215 -14.60 10.54 6.54
N TRP A 216 -13.38 10.78 6.04
CA TRP A 216 -12.55 9.76 5.41
C TRP A 216 -11.21 9.58 6.13
N GLY A 217 -11.26 9.50 7.47
CA GLY A 217 -10.10 9.14 8.28
C GLY A 217 -9.10 10.27 8.54
N TRP A 218 -9.50 11.52 8.34
CA TRP A 218 -8.73 12.72 8.69
C TRP A 218 -9.40 13.53 9.81
N MET A 219 -8.61 14.34 10.51
CA MET A 219 -9.09 15.26 11.54
C MET A 219 -8.34 16.60 11.48
N HIS A 220 -9.03 17.68 11.83
CA HIS A 220 -8.38 18.97 12.03
C HIS A 220 -7.70 19.05 13.39
N THR A 221 -6.52 19.64 13.39
CA THR A 221 -5.77 20.04 14.58
C THR A 221 -5.33 21.51 14.41
N PRO A 222 -4.91 22.19 15.49
CA PRO A 222 -4.32 23.53 15.39
C PRO A 222 -3.11 23.60 14.44
N SER A 223 -2.41 22.48 14.25
CA SER A 223 -1.23 22.36 13.39
C SER A 223 -1.55 21.95 11.95
N GLY A 224 -2.83 21.83 11.60
CA GLY A 224 -3.28 21.40 10.27
C GLY A 224 -4.06 20.09 10.28
N LEU A 225 -4.13 19.44 9.12
CA LEU A 225 -4.84 18.18 8.94
C LEU A 225 -3.95 16.99 9.37
N PHE A 226 -4.50 16.08 10.17
CA PHE A 226 -3.79 14.87 10.62
C PHE A 226 -4.62 13.62 10.37
N PRO A 227 -3.99 12.46 10.13
CA PRO A 227 -4.69 11.19 10.09
C PRO A 227 -5.39 10.92 11.43
N LYS A 228 -6.67 10.57 11.39
CA LYS A 228 -7.37 10.06 12.56
C LYS A 228 -6.68 8.76 13.00
N LYS A 229 -6.32 8.70 14.28
CA LYS A 229 -5.67 7.52 14.88
C LYS A 229 -6.72 6.55 15.40
N SER A 230 -6.34 5.27 15.48
CA SER A 230 -7.13 4.24 16.15
C SER A 230 -7.44 4.66 17.58
N GLU A 231 -8.69 4.49 17.98
CA GLU A 231 -9.12 4.68 19.38
C GLU A 231 -9.03 3.37 20.17
N LYS A 232 -8.90 2.23 19.48
CA LYS A 232 -8.69 0.92 20.09
C LYS A 232 -7.22 0.69 20.46
N ASP A 233 -7.01 -0.24 21.41
CA ASP A 233 -5.69 -0.71 21.79
C ASP A 233 -4.90 -1.21 20.57
N PRO A 234 -3.58 -0.99 20.50
CA PRO A 234 -2.76 -1.29 19.32
C PRO A 234 -2.61 -2.80 19.04
N ALA A 235 -3.08 -3.64 19.95
CA ALA A 235 -3.03 -5.09 19.88
C ALA A 235 -4.16 -5.67 20.73
N PRO A 236 -4.72 -6.83 20.36
CA PRO A 236 -5.63 -7.57 21.22
C PRO A 236 -5.02 -7.84 22.61
N GLU A 237 -5.83 -7.85 23.66
CA GLU A 237 -5.36 -8.09 25.03
C GLU A 237 -4.63 -9.44 25.15
N SER A 238 -5.10 -10.46 24.41
CA SER A 238 -4.45 -11.77 24.31
C SER A 238 -3.00 -11.70 23.79
N LEU A 239 -2.69 -10.73 22.92
CA LEU A 239 -1.34 -10.48 22.41
C LEU A 239 -0.45 -9.76 23.43
N LEU A 240 -1.00 -8.80 24.19
CA LEU A 240 -0.30 -8.18 25.32
C LEU A 240 0.00 -9.19 26.44
N GLN A 241 -0.83 -10.24 26.53
CA GLN A 241 -0.64 -11.39 27.40
C GLN A 241 0.26 -12.48 26.80
N PHE A 242 0.87 -12.28 25.61
CA PHE A 242 1.85 -13.23 25.05
C PHE A 242 3.13 -13.29 25.89
N ILE A 243 3.07 -14.11 26.91
CA ILE A 243 4.18 -14.46 27.78
C ILE A 243 4.83 -15.70 27.21
N SER A 244 6.09 -15.58 26.77
CA SER A 244 6.92 -16.74 26.51
C SER A 244 7.64 -17.15 27.79
N CYS A 245 7.63 -18.45 28.09
CA CYS A 245 8.49 -18.97 29.14
C CYS A 245 9.91 -19.19 28.60
N THR A 246 10.90 -18.98 29.46
CA THR A 246 12.32 -19.27 29.20
C THR A 246 12.70 -20.70 29.61
N SER A 247 11.71 -21.60 29.70
CA SER A 247 11.88 -22.97 30.17
C SER A 247 12.80 -23.77 29.24
N LYS A 248 13.94 -24.26 29.75
CA LYS A 248 14.98 -24.92 28.94
C LYS A 248 14.72 -26.39 28.56
N LYS A 249 13.76 -27.06 29.22
CA LYS A 249 13.54 -28.52 29.15
C LYS A 249 12.07 -28.89 28.84
N GLY A 250 11.44 -28.14 27.94
CA GLY A 250 10.02 -28.31 27.64
C GLY A 250 9.11 -27.65 28.69
N CYS A 251 7.84 -27.53 28.33
CA CYS A 251 6.85 -26.73 29.04
C CYS A 251 5.98 -27.62 29.96
N THR A 252 6.55 -28.08 31.09
CA THR A 252 5.89 -28.96 32.08
C THR A 252 5.57 -28.18 33.37
N ASN A 253 5.64 -28.80 34.56
CA ASN A 253 5.33 -28.19 35.86
C ASN A 253 6.17 -26.94 36.20
N ALA A 254 7.33 -26.77 35.57
CA ALA A 254 8.19 -25.60 35.75
C ALA A 254 7.92 -24.46 34.74
N CYS A 255 6.95 -24.59 33.81
CA CYS A 255 6.65 -23.53 32.82
C CYS A 255 6.29 -22.23 33.54
N GLY A 256 7.01 -21.15 33.23
CA GLY A 256 6.70 -19.80 33.73
C GLY A 256 5.27 -19.38 33.42
N CYS A 257 4.78 -19.66 32.19
CA CYS A 257 3.40 -19.37 31.80
C CYS A 257 2.40 -20.13 32.70
N ARG A 258 2.65 -21.42 32.97
CA ARG A 258 1.76 -22.23 33.84
C ARG A 258 1.73 -21.67 35.26
N LYS A 259 2.86 -21.23 35.81
CA LYS A 259 2.94 -20.64 37.15
C LYS A 259 2.16 -19.33 37.29
N THR A 260 2.04 -18.57 36.20
CA THR A 260 1.21 -17.35 36.15
C THR A 260 -0.22 -17.64 35.69
N GLY A 261 -0.64 -18.91 35.60
CA GLY A 261 -1.99 -19.31 35.21
C GLY A 261 -2.31 -19.19 33.72
N LEU A 262 -1.29 -19.07 32.86
CA LEU A 262 -1.44 -18.91 31.41
C LEU A 262 -1.03 -20.18 30.65
N HIS A 263 -1.60 -20.39 29.46
CA HIS A 263 -1.13 -21.40 28.51
C HIS A 263 0.20 -20.96 27.88
N CYS A 264 1.12 -21.90 27.65
CA CYS A 264 2.40 -21.60 27.01
C CYS A 264 2.13 -21.37 25.50
N PHE A 265 2.43 -20.16 25.01
CA PHE A 265 2.18 -19.75 23.62
C PHE A 265 3.28 -20.26 22.65
N LEU A 266 3.04 -20.22 21.34
CA LEU A 266 3.98 -20.68 20.29
C LEU A 266 5.35 -19.98 20.34
N LEU A 267 5.44 -18.81 20.96
CA LEU A 267 6.69 -18.09 21.22
C LEU A 267 7.59 -18.76 22.27
N CYS A 268 7.08 -19.72 23.04
CA CYS A 268 7.90 -20.49 23.95
C CYS A 268 8.83 -21.40 23.14
N LYS A 269 10.13 -21.07 23.15
CA LYS A 269 11.18 -21.72 22.34
C LYS A 269 11.15 -23.26 22.37
N HIS A 270 10.71 -23.85 23.48
CA HIS A 270 10.69 -25.30 23.70
C HIS A 270 9.28 -25.92 23.67
N CYS A 271 8.26 -25.15 23.28
CA CYS A 271 6.90 -25.64 23.05
C CYS A 271 6.61 -25.87 21.53
N ILE A 272 7.59 -25.69 20.64
CA ILE A 272 7.46 -25.92 19.19
C ILE A 272 7.56 -27.44 18.93
N GLY A 273 6.45 -28.15 19.12
CA GLY A 273 6.35 -29.61 18.99
C GLY A 273 5.46 -30.22 20.08
N GLN A 274 4.93 -31.42 19.83
CA GLN A 274 3.95 -32.15 20.68
C GLN A 274 4.38 -32.42 22.15
N SER A 275 5.54 -31.94 22.58
CA SER A 275 6.10 -32.09 23.93
C SER A 275 5.70 -30.97 24.90
N CYS A 276 4.83 -30.03 24.51
CA CYS A 276 4.26 -29.05 25.42
C CYS A 276 3.07 -29.65 26.19
N GLU A 277 3.14 -29.69 27.52
CA GLU A 277 2.04 -30.14 28.41
C GLU A 277 1.13 -28.98 28.86
N ASN A 278 1.37 -27.78 28.36
CA ASN A 278 0.51 -26.60 28.58
C ASN A 278 0.34 -25.81 27.28
N PRO A 279 -0.02 -26.46 26.15
CA PRO A 279 -0.14 -25.77 24.87
C PRO A 279 -1.37 -24.86 24.91
N MET A 280 -1.32 -23.77 24.16
CA MET A 280 -2.53 -23.08 23.76
C MET A 280 -3.35 -24.02 22.86
N PRO A 281 -4.67 -24.12 23.00
CA PRO A 281 -5.50 -24.81 22.01
C PRO A 281 -5.43 -24.03 20.69
N VAL A 282 -4.60 -24.48 19.74
CA VAL A 282 -4.54 -23.87 18.41
C VAL A 282 -5.40 -24.71 17.45
N ILE A 283 -6.39 -24.08 16.83
CA ILE A 283 -7.01 -24.58 15.61
C ILE A 283 -6.01 -24.25 14.50
N LEU A 284 -5.18 -25.22 14.11
CA LEU A 284 -4.29 -25.11 12.94
C LEU A 284 -4.81 -26.07 11.88
N ASP A 285 -5.42 -25.52 10.84
CA ASP A 285 -5.37 -26.17 9.53
C ASP A 285 -4.03 -25.76 8.87
N ASN A 286 -3.23 -26.79 8.57
CA ASN A 286 -2.04 -26.74 7.71
C ASN A 286 -2.49 -26.28 6.29
N GLU A 287 -1.73 -25.64 5.41
CA GLU A 287 -0.30 -25.60 5.07
C GLU A 287 -0.01 -24.20 4.47
N PHE A 288 1.22 -23.68 4.56
CA PHE A 288 1.64 -22.54 3.73
C PHE A 288 2.92 -22.88 3.00
N GLU A 289 2.81 -22.88 1.67
CA GLU A 289 3.96 -22.78 0.78
C GLU A 289 4.60 -21.38 0.95
N GLU A 290 5.92 -21.37 1.14
CA GLU A 290 6.73 -20.20 0.85
C GLU A 290 6.57 -19.92 -0.64
N GLY A 291 5.68 -18.99 -1.00
CA GLY A 291 5.60 -18.49 -2.36
C GLY A 291 6.94 -17.87 -2.72
N ASP A 292 7.70 -18.55 -3.58
CA ASP A 292 8.86 -18.00 -4.24
C ASP A 292 8.53 -16.62 -4.80
N ALA A 293 9.46 -15.69 -4.64
CA ALA A 293 9.35 -14.40 -5.29
C ALA A 293 9.24 -14.65 -6.80
N PRO A 294 8.17 -14.16 -7.48
CA PRO A 294 8.20 -14.16 -8.93
C PRO A 294 9.40 -13.35 -9.38
N ALA A 295 9.96 -13.73 -10.54
CA ALA A 295 11.01 -12.98 -11.20
C ALA A 295 10.63 -11.48 -11.26
N PRO A 296 11.62 -10.57 -11.28
CA PRO A 296 11.36 -9.15 -11.51
C PRO A 296 10.37 -9.00 -12.67
N ILE A 297 9.44 -8.06 -12.54
CA ILE A 297 8.59 -7.67 -13.66
C ILE A 297 9.55 -7.28 -14.79
N ASP A 298 9.63 -8.10 -15.83
CA ASP A 298 10.39 -7.78 -17.02
C ASP A 298 9.71 -6.55 -17.63
N MET A 299 10.32 -5.40 -17.38
CA MET A 299 10.00 -4.15 -18.06
C MET A 299 10.39 -4.40 -19.52
N VAL A 300 9.40 -4.41 -20.41
CA VAL A 300 9.67 -4.51 -21.84
C VAL A 300 10.32 -3.19 -22.24
N ASP A 301 11.64 -3.21 -22.43
CA ASP A 301 12.37 -2.14 -23.10
C ASP A 301 11.93 -2.15 -24.58
N GLU A 302 10.88 -1.40 -24.90
CA GLU A 302 10.64 -1.01 -26.29
C GLU A 302 11.70 0.04 -26.67
N GLN A 303 12.88 -0.45 -27.06
CA GLN A 303 13.87 0.37 -27.76
C GLN A 303 13.33 0.68 -29.15
N GLN A 304 12.67 1.82 -29.29
CA GLN A 304 12.42 2.38 -30.61
C GLN A 304 13.67 3.15 -31.03
N GLU A 305 14.50 2.52 -31.88
CA GLU A 305 15.56 3.20 -32.61
C GLU A 305 14.91 4.27 -33.49
N CYS A 306 15.11 5.54 -33.14
CA CYS A 306 14.87 6.63 -34.08
C CYS A 306 16.00 6.59 -35.11
N GLU A 307 15.71 6.11 -36.31
CA GLU A 307 16.58 6.31 -37.47
C GLU A 307 16.69 7.83 -37.73
N ASP A 308 17.93 8.31 -37.73
CA ASP A 308 18.28 9.66 -38.16
C ASP A 308 17.84 9.84 -39.62
N ILE A 309 16.88 10.73 -39.87
CA ILE A 309 16.61 11.23 -41.22
C ILE A 309 17.50 12.47 -41.41
N GLU A 310 18.42 12.38 -42.38
CA GLU A 310 19.33 13.44 -42.85
C GLU A 310 18.68 14.83 -43.03
#